data_AF-A0A523TNA5-F1
#
_entry.id   AF-A0A523TNA5-F1
#
_cell.length_a   1.000
_cell.length_b   1.000
_cell.length_c   1.000
_cell.angle_alpha   90.00
_cell.angle_beta   90.00
_cell.angle_gamma   90.00
#
_symmetry.space_group_name_H-M   'P 1'
#
loop_
_entity.id
_entity.type
_entity.pdbx_description
1 polymer ?
#
loop_
_entity_poly.entity_id
_entity_poly.type
_entity_poly.pdbx_seq_one_letter_code
_entity_poly.pdbx_strand_id
1 'polypeptide(L)'
;MVKIEYEIQNCVASGSVETSRIDLYALADRLAEKPEYFVSYEPEKFPGLVLKIPKPKVSSLIFASGKMVITGAKSAEMLHVAADEIVKVLKAAGAKITGKPQVTVQNIVASGNI
;
A
#
# COMPACT_ATOMS: atom_id res chain seq x y z
N MET A 1 -22.44 32.40 11.01
CA MET A 1 -21.84 31.31 10.21
C MET A 1 -21.50 30.18 11.16
N VAL A 2 -22.09 29.00 10.98
CA VAL A 2 -21.71 27.79 11.72
C VAL A 2 -20.41 27.27 11.10
N LYS A 3 -19.40 27.01 11.93
CA LYS A 3 -18.11 26.47 11.50
C LYS A 3 -18.23 24.95 11.55
N ILE A 4 -18.30 24.31 10.38
CA ILE A 4 -18.33 22.85 10.30
C ILE A 4 -16.90 22.34 10.49
N GLU A 5 -16.70 21.52 11.52
CA GLU A 5 -15.43 20.84 11.78
C GLU A 5 -15.47 19.45 11.14
N TYR A 6 -14.39 19.09 10.42
CA TYR A 6 -14.23 17.75 9.84
C TYR A 6 -12.81 17.21 10.03
N GLU A 7 -12.69 15.89 10.12
CA GLU A 7 -11.43 15.16 10.23
C GLU A 7 -11.37 14.05 9.17
N ILE A 8 -10.25 13.94 8.47
CA ILE A 8 -9.97 12.82 7.56
C ILE A 8 -9.69 11.57 8.40
N GLN A 9 -10.50 10.54 8.18
CA GLN A 9 -10.39 9.25 8.87
C GLN A 9 -9.52 8.26 8.09
N ASN A 10 -9.64 8.26 6.76
CA ASN A 10 -8.89 7.34 5.91
C ASN A 10 -8.84 7.81 4.45
N CYS A 11 -7.67 7.69 3.83
CA CYS A 11 -7.49 7.84 2.40
C CYS A 11 -7.11 6.49 1.78
N VAL A 12 -7.63 6.24 0.59
CA VAL A 12 -7.35 5.05 -0.22
C VAL A 12 -6.75 5.50 -1.55
N ALA A 13 -5.64 4.88 -1.97
CA ALA A 13 -5.09 5.05 -3.31
C ALA A 13 -4.92 3.71 -4.02
N SER A 14 -5.03 3.76 -5.34
CA SER A 14 -4.43 2.75 -6.21
C SER A 14 -3.03 3.21 -6.58
N GLY A 15 -2.11 2.28 -6.73
CA GLY A 15 -0.82 2.53 -7.35
C GLY A 15 -0.45 1.46 -8.37
N SER A 16 0.53 1.78 -9.19
CA SER A 16 1.17 0.83 -10.10
C SER A 16 2.66 1.09 -10.19
N VAL A 17 3.41 0.02 -10.41
CA VAL A 17 4.83 0.07 -10.75
C VAL A 17 5.09 -0.67 -12.04
N GLU A 18 6.10 -0.21 -12.77
CA GLU A 18 6.57 -0.92 -13.95
C GLU A 18 7.41 -2.12 -13.53
N THR A 19 6.99 -3.30 -13.99
CA THR A 19 7.65 -4.57 -13.69
C THR A 19 7.20 -5.62 -14.70
N SER A 20 8.05 -6.59 -15.01
CA SER A 20 7.69 -7.71 -15.89
C SER A 20 6.68 -8.65 -15.25
N ARG A 21 6.86 -8.94 -13.94
CA ARG A 21 5.97 -9.70 -13.05
C ARG A 21 6.64 -9.79 -11.68
N ILE A 22 5.85 -9.67 -10.62
CA ILE A 22 6.30 -9.92 -9.25
C ILE A 22 5.96 -11.36 -8.88
N ASP A 23 6.97 -12.12 -8.44
CA ASP A 23 6.75 -13.42 -7.81
C ASP A 23 6.28 -13.21 -6.37
N LEU A 24 4.98 -13.36 -6.14
CA LEU A 24 4.38 -13.10 -4.84
C LEU A 24 4.71 -14.18 -3.79
N TYR A 25 5.06 -15.41 -4.20
CA TYR A 25 5.49 -16.44 -3.26
C TYR A 25 6.88 -16.10 -2.71
N ALA A 26 7.84 -15.88 -3.60
CA ALA A 26 9.20 -15.51 -3.20
C ALA A 26 9.23 -14.18 -2.41
N LEU A 27 8.35 -13.25 -2.76
CA LEU A 27 8.19 -11.99 -2.04
C LEU A 27 7.63 -12.23 -0.63
N ALA A 28 6.61 -13.08 -0.49
CA ALA A 28 6.01 -13.39 0.81
C ALA A 28 7.03 -14.03 1.75
N ASP A 29 7.78 -15.02 1.27
CA ASP A 29 8.79 -15.73 2.06
C ASP A 29 9.86 -14.78 2.60
N ARG A 30 10.41 -13.92 1.74
CA ARG A 30 11.46 -12.94 2.12
C ARG A 30 10.96 -11.87 3.07
N LEU A 31 9.71 -11.44 2.92
CA LEU A 31 9.13 -10.42 3.80
C LEU A 31 8.67 -11.03 5.14
N ALA A 32 8.33 -12.32 5.19
CA ALA A 32 7.98 -13.01 6.43
C ALA A 32 9.17 -13.13 7.40
N GLU A 33 10.40 -13.07 6.91
CA GLU A 33 11.62 -13.00 7.73
C GLU A 33 11.78 -11.66 8.47
N LYS A 34 10.98 -10.64 8.13
CA LYS A 34 11.05 -9.29 8.68
C LYS A 34 9.94 -9.09 9.72
N PRO A 35 10.24 -9.14 11.04
CA PRO A 35 9.22 -9.08 12.09
C PRO A 35 8.48 -7.74 12.14
N GLU A 36 9.03 -6.68 11.56
CA GLU A 36 8.39 -5.37 11.46
C GLU A 36 7.22 -5.34 10.45
N TYR A 37 7.11 -6.32 9.56
CA TYR A 37 6.07 -6.39 8.53
C TYR A 37 5.05 -7.48 8.87
N PHE A 38 3.78 -7.20 8.57
CA PHE A 38 2.78 -8.26 8.44
C PHE A 38 2.66 -8.62 6.97
N VAL A 39 2.70 -9.92 6.67
CA VAL A 39 2.62 -10.45 5.31
C VAL A 39 1.65 -11.61 5.31
N SER A 40 0.72 -11.63 4.36
CA SER A 40 -0.17 -12.76 4.12
C SER A 40 -0.41 -12.90 2.62
N TYR A 41 -0.18 -14.11 2.10
CA TYR A 41 -0.42 -14.43 0.71
C TYR A 41 -1.03 -15.84 0.61
N GLU A 42 -2.33 -15.89 0.36
CA GLU A 42 -3.10 -17.11 0.20
C GLU A 42 -3.87 -17.03 -1.13
N PRO A 43 -3.24 -17.32 -2.28
CA PRO A 43 -3.80 -17.07 -3.61
C PRO A 43 -5.12 -17.79 -3.90
N GLU A 44 -5.38 -18.90 -3.20
CA GLU A 44 -6.66 -19.62 -3.26
C GLU A 44 -7.82 -18.82 -2.66
N LYS A 45 -7.55 -17.95 -1.68
CA LYS A 45 -8.54 -17.08 -1.05
C LYS A 45 -8.59 -15.69 -1.67
N PHE A 46 -7.42 -15.12 -1.99
CA PHE A 46 -7.30 -13.78 -2.55
C PHE A 46 -6.03 -13.65 -3.41
N PRO A 47 -6.12 -13.13 -4.65
CA PRO A 47 -5.00 -13.14 -5.61
C PRO A 47 -3.88 -12.12 -5.30
N GLY A 48 -4.04 -11.26 -4.29
CA GLY A 48 -3.05 -10.26 -3.90
C GLY A 48 -2.34 -10.61 -2.60
N LEU A 49 -1.08 -10.21 -2.48
CA LEU A 49 -0.34 -10.23 -1.23
C LEU A 49 -0.79 -9.07 -0.34
N VAL A 50 -1.11 -9.36 0.91
CA VAL A 50 -1.40 -8.36 1.94
C VAL A 50 -0.09 -8.03 2.65
N LEU A 51 0.34 -6.77 2.55
CA LEU A 51 1.51 -6.23 3.24
C LEU A 51 1.05 -5.11 4.19
N LYS A 52 1.50 -5.14 5.45
CA LYS A 52 1.38 -3.97 6.34
C LYS A 52 2.78 -3.52 6.74
N ILE A 53 3.04 -2.23 6.57
CA ILE A 53 4.28 -1.59 6.98
C ILE A 53 4.02 -0.64 8.15
N PRO A 54 4.95 -0.49 9.10
CA PRO A 54 4.72 0.30 10.31
C PRO A 54 4.96 1.80 10.10
N LYS A 55 5.76 2.19 9.09
CA LYS A 55 6.13 3.58 8.85
C LYS A 55 6.25 3.88 7.34
N PRO A 56 5.32 4.66 6.74
CA PRO A 56 4.04 5.08 7.34
C PRO A 56 3.17 3.88 7.69
N LYS A 57 2.32 3.99 8.72
CA LYS A 57 1.45 2.88 9.15
C LYS A 57 0.31 2.70 8.14
N VAL A 58 0.47 1.78 7.20
CA VAL A 58 -0.50 1.51 6.13
C VAL A 58 -0.65 0.02 5.85
N SER A 59 -1.74 -0.35 5.18
CA SER A 59 -1.91 -1.67 4.57
C SER A 59 -1.89 -1.54 3.05
N SER A 60 -1.24 -2.47 2.37
CA SER A 60 -1.20 -2.54 0.92
C SER A 60 -1.60 -3.93 0.42
N LEU A 61 -2.43 -3.96 -0.61
CA LEU A 61 -2.66 -5.14 -1.43
C LEU A 61 -1.72 -5.05 -2.63
N ILE A 62 -0.95 -6.09 -2.93
CA ILE A 62 0.03 -6.10 -4.02
C ILE A 62 -0.29 -7.26 -4.95
N PHE A 63 -0.36 -6.97 -6.25
CA PHE A 63 -0.66 -7.97 -7.27
C PHE A 63 0.57 -8.30 -8.10
N ALA A 64 0.61 -9.51 -8.66
CA ALA A 64 1.73 -9.97 -9.49
C ALA A 64 2.01 -9.06 -10.70
N SER A 65 1.03 -8.27 -11.13
CA SER A 65 1.14 -7.28 -12.20
C SER A 65 1.86 -5.99 -11.82
N GLY A 66 2.22 -5.79 -10.54
CA GLY A 66 2.76 -4.53 -10.04
C GLY A 66 1.69 -3.49 -9.67
N LYS A 67 0.40 -3.83 -9.81
CA LYS A 67 -0.67 -3.01 -9.21
C LYS A 67 -0.64 -3.14 -7.70
N MET A 68 -1.00 -2.06 -7.01
CA MET A 68 -1.18 -2.04 -5.57
C MET A 68 -2.39 -1.19 -5.15
N VAL A 69 -2.95 -1.49 -3.99
CA VAL A 69 -3.98 -0.67 -3.32
C VAL A 69 -3.49 -0.35 -1.93
N ILE A 70 -3.42 0.94 -1.58
CA ILE A 70 -2.87 1.44 -0.31
C ILE A 70 -4.02 2.02 0.51
N THR A 71 -4.12 1.62 1.78
CA THR A 71 -5.15 2.04 2.73
C THR A 71 -4.57 2.32 4.12
N GLY A 72 -5.32 3.05 4.95
CA GLY A 72 -4.94 3.36 6.34
C GLY A 72 -4.19 4.68 6.50
N ALA A 73 -3.99 5.43 5.41
CA ALA A 73 -3.37 6.75 5.46
C ALA A 73 -4.37 7.81 5.93
N LYS A 74 -3.93 8.78 6.74
CA LYS A 74 -4.76 9.92 7.19
C LYS A 74 -4.65 11.17 6.32
N SER A 75 -3.87 11.12 5.25
CA SER A 75 -3.78 12.21 4.29
C SER A 75 -3.40 11.69 2.91
N ALA A 76 -3.65 12.50 1.87
CA ALA A 76 -3.28 12.17 0.50
C ALA A 76 -1.75 12.11 0.33
N GLU A 77 -1.01 13.01 0.97
CA GLU A 77 0.46 13.08 0.93
C GLU A 77 1.07 11.80 1.52
N MET A 78 0.48 11.29 2.60
CA MET A 78 0.92 10.04 3.23
C MET A 78 0.78 8.84 2.28
N LEU A 79 -0.19 8.83 1.36
CA LEU A 79 -0.33 7.76 0.36
C LEU A 79 0.84 7.75 -0.63
N HIS A 80 1.34 8.92 -1.04
CA HIS A 80 2.52 9.01 -1.91
C HIS A 80 3.79 8.51 -1.19
N VAL A 81 3.99 8.94 0.05
CA VAL A 81 5.12 8.47 0.88
C VAL A 81 5.03 6.96 1.13
N ALA A 82 3.83 6.45 1.39
CA ALA A 82 3.58 5.02 1.56
C ALA A 82 3.90 4.23 0.30
N ALA A 83 3.50 4.70 -0.88
CA ALA A 83 3.80 4.05 -2.14
C ALA A 83 5.31 3.94 -2.36
N ASP A 84 6.06 5.03 -2.13
CA ASP A 84 7.52 5.02 -2.26
C ASP A 84 8.17 4.03 -1.29
N GLU A 85 7.70 3.97 -0.04
CA GLU A 85 8.24 3.06 0.95
C GLU A 85 7.92 1.59 0.63
N ILE A 86 6.68 1.30 0.20
CA ILE A 86 6.29 -0.04 -0.28
C ILE A 86 7.22 -0.45 -1.42
N VAL A 87 7.45 0.41 -2.42
CA VAL A 87 8.36 0.09 -3.54
C VAL A 87 9.78 -0.23 -3.06
N LYS A 88 10.32 0.49 -2.06
CA LYS A 88 11.62 0.16 -1.48
C LYS A 88 11.62 -1.22 -0.83
N VAL A 89 10.59 -1.53 -0.04
CA VAL A 89 10.42 -2.85 0.62
C VAL A 89 10.37 -3.97 -0.43
N LEU A 90 9.58 -3.78 -1.50
CA LEU A 90 9.47 -4.75 -2.58
C LEU A 90 10.80 -4.97 -3.31
N LYS A 91 11.54 -3.89 -3.60
CA LYS A 91 12.87 -3.96 -4.22
C LYS A 91 13.87 -4.68 -3.31
N ALA A 92 13.87 -4.38 -2.01
CA ALA A 92 14.74 -5.03 -1.03
C ALA A 92 14.45 -6.54 -0.89
N ALA A 93 13.19 -6.93 -1.05
CA ALA A 93 12.77 -8.33 -1.14
C ALA A 93 12.93 -8.94 -2.55
N GLY A 94 13.60 -8.24 -3.47
CA GLY A 94 14.03 -8.73 -4.77
C GLY A 94 13.02 -8.64 -5.91
N ALA A 95 11.96 -7.84 -5.76
CA ALA A 95 11.09 -7.49 -6.88
C ALA A 95 11.83 -6.58 -7.88
N LYS A 96 11.76 -6.94 -9.17
CA LYS A 96 12.36 -6.16 -10.26
C LYS A 96 11.41 -5.03 -10.68
N ILE A 97 11.52 -3.89 -10.02
CA ILE A 97 10.67 -2.72 -10.27
C ILE A 97 11.50 -1.60 -10.91
N THR A 98 11.00 -1.03 -12.01
CA THR A 98 11.57 0.14 -12.67
C THR A 98 10.71 1.38 -12.43
N GLY A 99 11.33 2.55 -12.58
CA GLY A 99 10.63 3.83 -12.41
C GLY A 99 10.18 4.13 -10.97
N LYS A 100 9.27 5.12 -10.87
CA LYS A 100 8.58 5.54 -9.64
C LYS A 100 7.15 5.00 -9.65
N PRO A 101 6.55 4.74 -8.48
CA PRO A 101 5.15 4.35 -8.43
C PRO A 101 4.26 5.48 -8.97
N GLN A 102 3.31 5.13 -9.82
CA GLN A 102 2.18 6.01 -10.15
C GLN A 102 1.11 5.82 -9.08
N VAL A 103 0.57 6.90 -8.53
CA VAL A 103 -0.37 6.87 -7.41
C VAL A 103 -1.56 7.76 -7.73
N THR A 104 -2.76 7.21 -7.56
CA THR A 104 -4.03 7.93 -7.73
C THR A 104 -4.87 7.74 -6.49
N VAL A 105 -5.25 8.83 -5.83
CA VAL A 105 -6.20 8.81 -4.71
C VAL A 105 -7.57 8.40 -5.25
N GLN A 106 -8.16 7.38 -4.65
CA GLN A 106 -9.42 6.77 -5.07
C GLN A 106 -10.58 7.18 -4.17
N ASN A 107 -10.33 7.29 -2.86
CA ASN A 107 -11.37 7.62 -1.89
C ASN A 107 -10.78 8.34 -0.67
N ILE A 108 -11.57 9.22 -0.06
CA ILE A 108 -11.29 9.89 1.20
C ILE A 108 -12.54 9.78 2.09
N VAL A 109 -12.39 9.19 3.26
CA VAL A 109 -13.42 9.11 4.30
C VAL A 109 -13.15 10.21 5.32
N ALA A 110 -14.16 11.05 5.57
CA ALA A 110 -14.10 12.11 6.59
C ALA A 110 -15.32 12.03 7.52
N SER A 111 -15.12 12.38 8.78
CA SER A 111 -16.18 12.58 9.77
C SER A 111 -16.30 14.06 10.11
N GLY A 112 -17.49 14.55 10.43
CA GLY A 112 -17.67 15.93 10.86
C GLY A 112 -18.85 16.11 11.81
N ASN A 113 -18.79 17.21 12.57
CA ASN A 113 -19.87 17.63 13.47
C ASN A 113 -20.70 18.71 12.76
N ILE A 114 -22.02 18.52 12.74
CA ILE A 114 -23.01 19.40 12.07
C ILE A 114 -23.85 20.08 13.14
#